data_AF-A0A6H5KEM0-F1
#
_entry.id   AF-A0A6H5KEM0-F1
#
_cell.length_a   1.000
_cell.length_b   1.000
_cell.length_c   1.000
_cell.angle_alpha   90.00
_cell.angle_beta   90.00
_cell.angle_gamma   90.00
#
_symmetry.space_group_name_H-M   'P 1'
#
loop_
_entity.id
_entity.type
_entity.pdbx_description
1 polymer ?
#
loop_
_entity_poly.entity_id
_entity_poly.type
_entity_poly.pdbx_seq_one_letter_code
_entity_poly.pdbx_strand_id
1 'polypeptide(L)'
;MRSDNNCEYPKPGATNLLPPSFISLFLHNNGRLHRQVVSCEPGCGETLLERDAKAHAAYRRVLRVVTCWMAACGKRMPAKGVSRHLDEDCVAHRAWMRMAEAGHELQESCTCPHCGETVRRSQLTLHFQYQCHWFKEQRRKAGCGAWVPRQCRAEQ
;
A
#
# COMPACT_ATOMS: atom_id res chain seq x y z
N MET A 1 -27.45 -8.02 11.61
CA MET A 1 -26.60 -8.32 12.77
C MET A 1 -25.31 -7.52 12.60
N ARG A 2 -25.12 -6.46 13.38
CA ARG A 2 -23.95 -5.57 13.32
C ARG A 2 -22.91 -6.12 14.29
N SER A 3 -21.72 -6.43 13.79
CA SER A 3 -20.58 -6.81 14.62
C SER A 3 -19.69 -5.59 14.82
N ASP A 4 -19.80 -5.00 16.01
CA ASP A 4 -18.94 -3.92 16.48
C ASP A 4 -17.55 -4.51 16.82
N ASN A 5 -16.64 -4.48 15.86
CA ASN A 5 -15.23 -4.81 16.11
C ASN A 5 -14.52 -3.60 16.72
N ASN A 6 -14.63 -3.52 18.04
CA ASN A 6 -13.95 -2.55 18.89
C ASN A 6 -12.47 -2.94 19.00
N CYS A 7 -11.60 -2.33 18.22
CA CYS A 7 -10.15 -2.44 18.39
C CYS A 7 -9.70 -1.47 19.48
N GLU A 8 -9.65 -1.93 20.73
CA GLU A 8 -8.98 -1.23 21.81
C GLU A 8 -7.48 -1.15 21.52
N TYR A 9 -6.98 0.07 21.29
CA TYR A 9 -5.55 0.35 21.30
C TYR A 9 -5.05 0.35 22.75
N PRO A 10 -3.90 -0.28 23.05
CA PRO A 10 -3.31 -0.19 24.38
C PRO A 10 -2.89 1.26 24.66
N LYS A 11 -3.43 1.82 25.75
CA LYS A 11 -3.01 3.12 26.30
C LYS A 11 -1.56 3.00 26.79
N PRO A 12 -0.62 3.86 26.37
CA PRO A 12 0.70 3.93 26.99
C PRO A 12 0.55 4.52 28.39
N GLY A 13 0.44 3.64 29.39
CA GLY A 13 0.40 3.97 30.80
C GLY A 13 1.78 3.92 31.44
N ALA A 14 2.01 4.90 32.32
CA ALA A 14 2.99 4.95 33.39
C ALA A 14 4.47 5.22 33.02
N THR A 15 4.79 6.52 33.03
CA THR A 15 6.10 7.07 33.36
C THR A 15 6.57 6.56 34.72
N ASN A 16 7.51 5.61 34.72
CA ASN A 16 8.28 5.27 35.92
C ASN A 16 9.39 6.31 36.11
N LEU A 17 9.19 7.20 37.07
CA LEU A 17 10.23 8.04 37.66
C LEU A 17 11.19 7.13 38.43
N LEU A 18 12.43 7.00 37.95
CA LEU A 18 13.52 6.34 38.68
C LEU A 18 14.48 7.38 39.29
N PRO A 19 15.04 7.11 40.48
CA PRO A 19 15.81 8.06 41.27
C PRO A 19 17.23 8.33 40.72
N PRO A 20 17.83 9.50 41.04
CA PRO A 20 19.13 9.91 40.53
C PRO A 20 20.25 9.60 41.53
N SER A 21 20.73 8.35 41.58
CA SER A 21 21.99 8.06 42.29
C SER A 21 22.48 6.64 42.03
N PHE A 22 23.11 6.41 40.88
CA PHE A 22 24.16 5.39 40.78
C PHE A 22 25.09 5.76 39.61
N ILE A 23 26.09 6.59 39.93
CA ILE A 23 27.26 6.81 39.09
C ILE A 23 28.10 5.54 39.22
N SER A 24 27.89 4.58 38.32
CA SER A 24 28.83 3.49 38.10
C SER A 24 29.55 3.75 36.78
N LEU A 25 30.80 4.19 36.92
CA LEU A 25 31.79 4.38 35.88
C LEU A 25 32.15 3.03 35.25
N PHE A 26 31.26 2.49 34.41
CA PHE A 26 31.66 1.56 33.36
C PHE A 26 31.89 2.35 32.08
N LEU A 27 33.11 2.88 31.94
CA LEU A 27 33.68 3.28 30.66
C LEU A 27 33.90 2.00 29.83
N HIS A 28 32.80 1.42 29.34
CA HIS A 28 32.88 0.57 28.16
C HIS A 28 33.27 1.46 27.00
N ASN A 29 34.50 1.23 26.55
CA ASN A 29 35.08 1.71 25.31
C ASN A 29 34.37 1.03 24.11
N ASN A 30 33.04 1.17 24.03
CA ASN A 30 32.22 0.76 22.90
C ASN A 30 32.04 2.00 22.03
N GLY A 31 32.63 1.95 20.84
CA GLY A 31 32.79 3.06 19.91
C GLY A 31 31.60 4.02 19.87
N ARG A 32 31.91 5.31 19.91
CA ARG A 32 31.01 6.41 19.56
C ARG A 32 30.56 6.21 18.10
N LEU A 33 29.61 5.31 17.87
CA LEU A 33 28.74 5.37 16.71
C LEU A 33 28.00 6.70 16.87
N HIS A 34 28.49 7.70 16.15
CA HIS A 34 27.83 8.99 16.05
C HIS A 34 26.38 8.72 15.71
N ARG A 35 25.48 9.02 16.65
CA ARG A 35 24.03 8.94 16.44
C ARG A 35 23.69 10.05 15.46
N GLN A 36 23.90 9.80 14.18
CA GLN A 36 23.51 10.74 13.14
C GLN A 36 21.98 10.79 13.13
N VAL A 37 21.47 11.99 13.34
CA VAL A 37 20.05 12.30 13.15
C VAL A 37 19.91 12.66 11.68
N VAL A 38 19.02 11.96 10.99
CA VAL A 38 18.72 12.16 9.58
C VAL A 38 17.28 12.64 9.44
N SER A 39 17.06 13.61 8.55
CA SER A 39 15.72 14.02 8.15
C SER A 39 15.14 13.02 7.16
N CYS A 40 13.88 12.67 7.35
CA CYS A 40 13.20 11.74 6.45
C CYS A 40 12.97 12.37 5.05
N GLU A 41 13.68 11.86 4.03
CA GLU A 41 13.61 12.33 2.64
C GLU A 41 12.21 12.34 1.97
N PRO A 42 11.29 11.38 2.22
CA PRO A 42 9.95 11.43 1.61
C PRO A 42 9.05 12.57 2.12
N GLY A 43 9.61 13.58 2.79
CA GLY A 43 8.92 14.84 3.09
C GLY A 43 7.97 14.77 4.28
N CYS A 44 8.15 13.82 5.20
CA CYS A 44 7.31 13.75 6.40
C CYS A 44 7.70 14.79 7.47
N GLY A 45 8.88 15.41 7.34
CA GLY A 45 9.37 16.43 8.27
C GLY A 45 9.92 15.91 9.60
N GLU A 46 9.88 14.59 9.85
CA GLU A 46 10.40 14.00 11.08
C GLU A 46 11.92 13.78 11.00
N THR A 47 12.60 14.10 12.11
CA THR A 47 14.02 13.80 12.34
C THR A 47 14.15 12.48 13.10
N LEU A 48 14.90 11.54 12.54
CA LEU A 48 15.00 10.17 13.01
C LEU A 48 16.45 9.80 13.23
N LEU A 49 16.73 8.78 14.04
CA LEU A 49 18.06 8.19 14.07
C LEU A 49 18.30 7.42 12.77
N GLU A 50 19.52 7.47 12.25
CA GLU A 50 19.90 6.78 10.99
C GLU A 50 19.50 5.30 10.99
N ARG A 51 19.70 4.60 12.11
CA ARG A 51 19.31 3.18 12.28
C ARG A 51 17.80 2.94 12.12
N ASP A 52 16.98 3.94 12.47
CA ASP A 52 15.51 3.87 12.47
C ASP A 52 14.92 4.41 11.16
N ALA A 53 15.71 5.15 10.36
CA ALA A 53 15.28 5.76 9.10
C ALA A 53 14.78 4.72 8.09
N LYS A 54 15.45 3.56 7.99
CA LYS A 54 15.05 2.48 7.08
C LYS A 54 13.69 1.86 7.46
N ALA A 55 13.48 1.62 8.76
CA ALA A 55 12.21 1.12 9.27
C ALA A 55 11.08 2.15 9.09
N HIS A 56 11.37 3.42 9.37
CA HIS A 56 10.45 4.52 9.16
C HIS A 56 10.04 4.67 7.69
N ALA A 57 10.98 4.62 6.75
CA ALA A 57 10.69 4.71 5.32
C ALA A 57 9.77 3.56 4.86
N ALA A 58 10.01 2.34 5.34
CA ALA A 58 9.14 1.19 5.07
C ALA A 58 7.72 1.40 5.63
N TYR A 59 7.59 1.89 6.87
CA TYR A 59 6.30 2.15 7.50
C TYR A 59 5.53 3.28 6.82
N ARG A 60 6.18 4.41 6.52
CA ARG A 60 5.54 5.53 5.81
C ARG A 60 5.09 5.16 4.41
N ARG A 61 5.80 4.27 3.71
CA ARG A 61 5.36 3.75 2.40
C ARG A 61 3.99 3.05 2.51
N VAL A 62 3.68 2.41 3.63
CA VAL A 62 2.39 1.76 3.88
C VAL A 62 1.27 2.77 4.17
N LEU A 63 1.61 3.87 4.85
CA LEU A 63 0.66 4.94 5.22
C LEU A 63 0.48 6.02 4.17
N ARG A 64 1.30 6.06 3.12
CA ARG A 64 1.18 7.07 2.07
C ARG A 64 -0.24 7.07 1.49
N VAL A 65 -0.82 8.25 1.35
CA VAL A 65 -2.13 8.42 0.74
C VAL A 65 -1.97 8.34 -0.77
N VAL A 66 -2.71 7.45 -1.41
CA VAL A 66 -2.76 7.27 -2.87
C VAL A 66 -4.19 7.45 -3.35
N THR A 67 -4.33 7.82 -4.61
CA THR A 67 -5.63 7.90 -5.29
C THR A 67 -5.92 6.56 -5.95
N CYS A 68 -7.17 6.11 -5.88
CA CYS A 68 -7.63 4.93 -6.62
C CYS A 68 -7.36 5.14 -8.12
N TRP A 69 -6.76 4.16 -8.77
CA TRP A 69 -6.35 4.26 -10.18
C TRP A 69 -7.53 4.22 -11.16
N MET A 70 -8.71 3.79 -10.71
CA MET A 70 -9.91 3.79 -11.53
C MET A 70 -10.31 5.24 -11.78
N ALA A 71 -10.29 5.66 -13.05
CA ALA A 71 -10.56 7.05 -13.45
C ALA A 71 -11.88 7.59 -12.89
N ALA A 72 -12.92 6.75 -12.84
CA ALA A 72 -14.24 7.12 -12.32
C ALA A 72 -14.35 7.10 -10.79
N CYS A 73 -13.37 6.56 -10.05
CA CYS A 73 -13.45 6.45 -8.60
C CYS A 73 -12.86 7.67 -7.89
N GLY A 74 -11.61 8.05 -8.22
CA GLY A 74 -10.93 9.22 -7.64
C GLY A 74 -10.71 9.23 -6.11
N LYS A 75 -11.13 8.18 -5.38
CA LYS A 75 -11.05 8.13 -3.91
C LYS A 75 -9.59 8.11 -3.44
N ARG A 76 -9.25 8.92 -2.44
CA ARG A 76 -7.93 8.93 -1.78
C ARG A 76 -7.94 8.05 -0.53
N MET A 77 -6.92 7.22 -0.34
CA MET A 77 -6.80 6.30 0.79
C MET A 77 -5.35 5.90 1.07
N PRO A 78 -5.02 5.38 2.27
CA PRO A 78 -3.70 4.82 2.53
C PRO A 78 -3.39 3.67 1.56
N ALA A 79 -2.13 3.55 1.13
CA ALA A 79 -1.70 2.51 0.19
C ALA A 79 -2.07 1.09 0.67
N LYS A 80 -2.00 0.82 1.98
CA LYS A 80 -2.44 -0.44 2.58
C LYS A 80 -3.92 -0.77 2.31
N GLY A 81 -4.77 0.25 2.19
CA GLY A 81 -6.22 0.09 2.02
C GLY A 81 -6.67 -0.09 0.57
N VAL A 82 -5.78 0.08 -0.41
CA VAL A 82 -6.14 0.03 -1.83
C VAL A 82 -6.67 -1.32 -2.26
N SER A 83 -6.06 -2.43 -1.81
CA SER A 83 -6.53 -3.78 -2.18
C SER A 83 -7.97 -4.00 -1.72
N ARG A 84 -8.23 -3.83 -0.41
CA ARG A 84 -9.58 -3.97 0.16
C ARG A 84 -10.57 -3.04 -0.54
N HIS A 85 -10.17 -1.80 -0.83
CA HIS A 85 -11.03 -0.88 -1.56
C HIS A 85 -11.44 -1.44 -2.93
N LEU A 86 -10.52 -1.99 -3.70
CA LEU A 86 -10.83 -2.53 -5.03
C LEU A 86 -11.75 -3.74 -4.95
N ASP A 87 -11.52 -4.60 -3.95
CA ASP A 87 -12.26 -5.85 -3.77
C ASP A 87 -13.71 -5.57 -3.26
N GLU A 88 -13.85 -4.68 -2.27
CA GLU A 88 -15.09 -4.56 -1.49
C GLU A 88 -15.83 -3.24 -1.72
N ASP A 89 -15.14 -2.14 -2.01
CA ASP A 89 -15.72 -0.78 -1.96
C ASP A 89 -15.85 -0.14 -3.35
N CYS A 90 -14.95 -0.43 -4.28
CA CYS A 90 -14.77 0.34 -5.49
C CYS A 90 -15.88 0.03 -6.52
N VAL A 91 -16.89 0.90 -6.57
CA VAL A 91 -18.03 0.77 -7.50
C VAL A 91 -17.55 0.74 -8.96
N ALA A 92 -16.60 1.61 -9.32
CA ALA A 92 -16.02 1.64 -10.66
C ALA A 92 -15.31 0.33 -11.04
N HIS A 93 -14.54 -0.25 -10.10
CA HIS A 93 -13.89 -1.54 -10.30
C HIS A 93 -14.91 -2.67 -10.47
N ARG A 94 -15.94 -2.73 -9.63
CA ARG A 94 -17.01 -3.73 -9.72
C ARG A 94 -17.80 -3.63 -11.02
N ALA A 95 -18.15 -2.42 -11.46
CA ALA A 95 -18.82 -2.22 -12.75
C ALA A 95 -17.97 -2.73 -13.92
N TRP A 96 -16.66 -2.48 -13.86
CA TRP A 96 -15.72 -2.96 -14.86
C TRP A 96 -15.60 -4.48 -14.88
N MET A 97 -15.49 -5.13 -13.72
CA MET A 97 -15.44 -6.60 -13.61
C MET A 97 -16.69 -7.26 -14.20
N ARG A 98 -17.89 -6.70 -13.96
CA ARG A 98 -19.13 -7.20 -14.57
C ARG A 98 -19.13 -7.08 -16.09
N MET A 99 -18.62 -5.98 -16.63
CA MET A 99 -18.50 -5.81 -18.09
C MET A 99 -17.48 -6.77 -18.71
N ALA A 100 -16.41 -7.09 -17.99
CA ALA A 100 -15.43 -8.08 -18.41
C ALA A 100 -16.02 -9.50 -18.39
N GLU A 101 -16.78 -9.85 -17.34
CA GLU A 101 -17.48 -11.13 -17.20
C GLU A 101 -18.55 -11.33 -18.27
N ALA A 102 -19.46 -10.36 -18.46
CA ALA A 102 -20.47 -10.40 -19.52
C ALA A 102 -19.83 -10.47 -20.93
N GLY A 103 -18.67 -9.84 -21.09
CA GLY A 103 -17.92 -9.90 -22.34
C GLY A 103 -17.29 -11.25 -22.66
N HIS A 104 -17.18 -12.14 -21.68
CA HIS A 104 -16.62 -13.47 -21.88
C HIS A 104 -17.55 -14.36 -22.73
N GLU A 105 -18.85 -14.06 -22.72
CA GLU A 105 -19.87 -14.82 -23.45
C GLU A 105 -19.97 -14.41 -24.93
N LEU A 106 -19.73 -13.14 -25.25
CA LEU A 106 -19.98 -12.60 -26.59
C LEU A 106 -18.78 -12.58 -27.55
N GLN A 107 -17.58 -12.97 -27.08
CA GLN A 107 -16.30 -12.83 -27.82
C GLN A 107 -16.04 -11.42 -28.42
N GLU A 108 -16.76 -10.41 -27.95
CA GLU A 108 -16.66 -9.05 -28.47
C GLU A 108 -15.28 -8.45 -28.19
N SER A 109 -14.79 -7.63 -29.12
CA SER A 109 -13.63 -6.78 -28.88
C SER A 109 -14.06 -5.48 -28.21
N CYS A 110 -13.20 -4.95 -27.34
CA CYS A 110 -13.42 -3.67 -26.68
C CYS A 110 -12.12 -2.88 -26.66
N THR A 111 -12.23 -1.56 -26.61
CA THR A 111 -11.08 -0.66 -26.57
C THR A 111 -10.66 -0.45 -25.12
N CYS A 112 -9.39 -0.70 -24.80
CA CYS A 112 -8.86 -0.47 -23.47
C CYS A 112 -8.92 1.03 -23.14
N PRO A 113 -9.57 1.45 -22.03
CA PRO A 113 -9.75 2.87 -21.71
C PRO A 113 -8.46 3.59 -21.30
N HIS A 114 -7.37 2.84 -21.07
CA HIS A 114 -6.09 3.39 -20.61
C HIS A 114 -5.04 3.52 -21.71
N CYS A 115 -4.92 2.51 -22.59
CA CYS A 115 -3.94 2.52 -23.68
C CYS A 115 -4.55 2.66 -25.08
N GLY A 116 -5.88 2.56 -25.22
CA GLY A 116 -6.56 2.62 -26.51
C GLY A 116 -6.42 1.35 -27.37
N GLU A 117 -5.70 0.33 -26.92
CA GLU A 117 -5.57 -0.94 -27.67
C GLU A 117 -6.90 -1.69 -27.70
N THR A 118 -7.24 -2.26 -28.86
CA THR A 118 -8.40 -3.14 -29.02
C THR A 118 -8.04 -4.53 -28.53
N VAL A 119 -8.74 -5.00 -27.50
CA VAL A 119 -8.53 -6.30 -26.87
C VAL A 119 -9.84 -7.06 -26.80
N ARG A 120 -9.78 -8.39 -26.88
CA ARG A 120 -10.96 -9.23 -26.61
C ARG A 120 -11.42 -8.97 -25.19
N ARG A 121 -12.73 -8.81 -25.00
CA ARG A 121 -13.31 -8.47 -23.70
C ARG A 121 -12.98 -9.50 -22.62
N SER A 122 -12.90 -10.78 -22.99
CA SER A 122 -12.41 -11.88 -22.15
C SER A 122 -10.94 -11.74 -21.72
N GLN A 123 -10.10 -11.11 -22.54
CA GLN A 123 -8.68 -10.91 -22.27
C GLN A 123 -8.39 -9.57 -21.58
N LEU A 124 -9.41 -8.75 -21.32
CA LEU A 124 -9.23 -7.39 -20.80
C LEU A 124 -8.56 -7.39 -19.41
N THR A 125 -8.92 -8.33 -18.55
CA THR A 125 -8.30 -8.55 -17.22
C THR A 125 -6.82 -8.90 -17.36
N LEU A 126 -6.50 -9.83 -18.24
CA LEU A 126 -5.14 -10.32 -18.45
C LEU A 126 -4.26 -9.26 -19.13
N HIS A 127 -4.84 -8.49 -20.04
CA HIS A 127 -4.23 -7.32 -20.63
C HIS A 127 -3.84 -6.31 -19.55
N PHE A 128 -4.74 -5.94 -18.65
CA PHE A 128 -4.44 -4.95 -17.61
C PHE A 128 -3.33 -5.42 -16.66
N GLN A 129 -3.36 -6.70 -16.26
CA GLN A 129 -2.37 -7.26 -15.35
C GLN A 129 -0.97 -7.39 -15.96
N TYR A 130 -0.88 -7.76 -17.25
CA TYR A 130 0.39 -8.22 -17.83
C TYR A 130 0.82 -7.51 -19.12
N GLN A 131 -0.08 -6.88 -19.87
CA GLN A 131 0.22 -6.40 -21.23
C GLN A 131 0.08 -4.88 -21.37
N CYS A 132 -0.82 -4.24 -20.64
CA CYS A 132 -1.11 -2.82 -20.73
C CYS A 132 0.11 -1.96 -20.39
N HIS A 133 0.65 -1.26 -21.39
CA HIS A 133 1.84 -0.43 -21.23
C HIS A 133 1.61 0.73 -20.25
N TRP A 134 0.42 1.35 -20.31
CA TRP A 134 0.02 2.42 -19.40
C TRP A 134 0.02 1.95 -17.95
N PHE A 135 -0.55 0.76 -17.68
CA PHE A 135 -0.59 0.21 -16.33
C PHE A 135 0.80 -0.15 -15.79
N LYS A 136 1.67 -0.70 -16.64
CA LYS A 136 3.08 -0.95 -16.30
C LYS A 136 3.80 0.33 -15.92
N GLU A 137 3.56 1.42 -16.64
CA GLU A 137 4.15 2.73 -16.34
C GLU A 137 3.67 3.27 -14.99
N GLN A 138 2.36 3.18 -14.70
CA GLN A 138 1.81 3.58 -13.41
C GLN A 138 2.37 2.76 -12.25
N ARG A 139 2.57 1.44 -12.44
CA ARG A 139 3.24 0.58 -11.43
C ARG A 139 4.67 1.02 -11.15
N ARG A 140 5.44 1.40 -12.19
CA ARG A 140 6.80 1.92 -12.02
C ARG A 140 6.79 3.23 -11.22
N LYS A 141 5.90 4.16 -11.55
CA LYS A 141 5.73 5.43 -10.82
C LYS A 141 5.27 5.22 -9.37
N ALA A 142 4.44 4.21 -9.11
CA ALA A 142 3.97 3.91 -7.77
C ALA A 142 5.05 3.31 -6.85
N GLY A 143 6.24 2.91 -7.33
CA GLY A 143 7.34 2.44 -6.48
C GLY A 143 7.03 1.19 -5.63
N CYS A 144 5.98 0.43 -5.97
CA CYS A 144 5.60 -0.82 -5.32
C CYS A 144 6.01 -1.99 -6.22
N GLY A 145 7.20 -2.55 -5.98
CA GLY A 145 7.79 -3.63 -6.78
C GLY A 145 7.07 -4.98 -6.75
N ALA A 146 6.01 -5.18 -5.96
CA ALA A 146 5.29 -6.45 -5.93
C ALA A 146 3.83 -6.24 -5.56
N TRP A 147 2.98 -6.08 -6.59
CA TRP A 147 1.57 -6.47 -6.45
C TRP A 147 1.52 -7.95 -6.84
N VAL A 148 1.42 -8.83 -5.85
CA VAL A 148 1.16 -10.26 -6.06
C VAL A 148 -0.36 -10.40 -5.99
N PRO A 149 -1.05 -10.76 -7.09
CA PRO A 149 -2.45 -11.13 -6.99
C PRO A 149 -2.55 -12.28 -5.97
N ARG A 150 -3.35 -12.12 -4.91
CA ARG A 150 -3.71 -13.27 -4.08
C ARG A 150 -4.42 -14.25 -5.01
N GLN A 151 -3.82 -15.41 -5.27
CA GLN A 151 -4.55 -16.51 -5.87
C GLN A 151 -5.71 -16.84 -4.93
N CYS A 152 -6.95 -16.69 -5.41
CA CYS A 152 -8.10 -17.26 -4.76
C CYS A 152 -7.82 -18.77 -4.65
N ARG A 153 -7.65 -19.28 -3.43
CA ARG A 153 -7.72 -20.72 -3.21
C ARG A 153 -9.15 -21.11 -3.59
N ALA A 154 -9.28 -21.94 -4.61
CA ALA A 154 -10.50 -22.69 -4.82
C ALA A 154 -10.69 -23.59 -3.58
N GLU A 155 -11.64 -23.24 -2.73
CA GLU A 155 -12.15 -24.15 -1.72
C GLU A 155 -12.95 -25.23 -2.47
N GLN A 156 -12.53 -26.48 -2.31
CA GLN A 156 -13.22 -27.68 -2.80
C GLN A 156 -14.26 -28.14 -1.78
#